data_AF-A0A938H3R0-F1
#
_entry.id   AF-A0A938H3R0-F1
#
_cell.length_a   1.000
_cell.length_b   1.000
_cell.length_c   1.000
_cell.angle_alpha   90.00
_cell.angle_beta   90.00
_cell.angle_gamma   90.00
#
_symmetry.space_group_name_H-M   'P 1'
#
loop_
_entity.id
_entity.type
_entity.pdbx_description
1 polymer ?
#
loop_
_entity_poly.entity_id
_entity_poly.type
_entity_poly.pdbx_seq_one_letter_code
_entity_poly.pdbx_strand_id
1 'polypeptide(L)'
;MNTSRLHSRRGVATWVYVALLAGSAVAGVLVLMLYQNVAARKSEATQHVFRVVEVGEKTVDPAIWGKNYPRQYDSYKRTVDIERTKHGGSEAFQHLDASPAWKRIFAGNPFSVDYREERGHAYMLSDQRETER
;
A
#
# COMPACT_ATOMS: atom_id res chain seq x y z
N MET A 1 43.94 -65.47 6.47
CA MET A 1 43.52 -64.27 7.22
C MET A 1 42.82 -63.29 6.28
N ASN A 2 41.71 -62.69 6.72
CA ASN A 2 41.06 -61.46 6.19
C ASN A 2 40.22 -61.47 4.88
N THR A 3 39.19 -62.31 4.77
CA THR A 3 38.09 -62.10 3.77
C THR A 3 36.77 -61.60 4.39
N SER A 4 36.60 -61.68 5.72
CA SER A 4 35.35 -61.30 6.41
C SER A 4 35.12 -59.79 6.55
N ARG A 5 36.17 -58.96 6.56
CA ARG A 5 36.05 -57.49 6.71
C ARG A 5 35.60 -56.76 5.43
N LEU A 6 35.71 -57.39 4.27
CA LEU A 6 35.39 -56.78 2.97
C LEU A 6 33.87 -56.72 2.70
N HIS A 7 33.11 -57.73 3.11
CA HIS A 7 31.65 -57.75 2.93
C HIS A 7 30.91 -56.75 3.85
N SER A 8 31.37 -56.60 5.10
CA SER A 8 30.76 -55.67 6.06
C SER A 8 30.94 -54.20 5.66
N ARG A 9 32.12 -53.80 5.14
CA ARG A 9 32.37 -52.43 4.64
C ARG A 9 31.54 -52.09 3.40
N ARG A 10 31.24 -53.08 2.54
CA ARG A 10 30.38 -52.90 1.36
C ARG A 10 28.94 -52.63 1.74
N GLY A 11 28.39 -53.37 2.72
CA GLY A 11 27.02 -53.13 3.22
C GLY A 11 26.85 -51.74 3.84
N VAL A 12 27.80 -51.31 4.68
CA VAL A 12 27.78 -49.96 5.27
C VAL A 12 27.90 -48.88 4.19
N ALA A 13 28.78 -49.06 3.20
CA ALA A 13 28.90 -48.13 2.08
C ALA A 13 27.60 -48.03 1.27
N THR A 14 26.93 -49.16 0.98
CA THR A 14 25.63 -49.16 0.29
C THR A 14 24.57 -48.40 1.09
N TRP A 15 24.48 -48.59 2.40
CA TRP A 15 23.55 -47.83 3.25
C TRP A 15 23.88 -46.33 3.30
N VAL A 16 25.16 -45.96 3.30
CA VAL A 16 25.58 -44.56 3.19
C VAL A 16 25.16 -43.95 1.85
N TYR A 17 25.34 -44.66 0.73
CA TYR A 17 24.87 -44.20 -0.58
C TYR A 17 23.34 -44.08 -0.65
N VAL A 18 22.61 -45.03 -0.07
CA VAL A 18 21.14 -44.98 0.01
C VAL A 18 20.69 -43.80 0.86
N ALA A 19 21.33 -43.55 2.01
CA ALA A 19 21.00 -42.42 2.87
C ALA A 19 21.31 -41.06 2.19
N LEU A 20 22.42 -40.95 1.47
CA LEU A 20 22.76 -39.74 0.70
C LEU A 20 21.76 -39.49 -0.44
N LEU A 21 21.35 -40.54 -1.16
CA LEU A 21 20.37 -40.44 -2.23
C LEU A 21 18.98 -40.08 -1.70
N ALA A 22 18.57 -40.67 -0.56
CA ALA A 22 17.34 -40.30 0.12
C ALA A 22 17.39 -38.84 0.64
N GLY A 23 18.52 -38.43 1.23
CA GLY A 23 18.73 -37.07 1.73
C GLY A 23 18.69 -36.03 0.62
N SER A 24 19.33 -36.29 -0.53
CA SER A 24 19.29 -35.39 -1.68
C SER A 24 17.90 -35.33 -2.32
N ALA A 25 17.17 -36.45 -2.37
CA ALA A 25 15.78 -36.47 -2.82
C ALA A 25 14.88 -35.64 -1.91
N VAL A 26 15.00 -35.78 -0.59
CA VAL A 26 14.25 -34.97 0.38
C VAL A 26 14.60 -33.49 0.25
N ALA A 27 15.89 -33.15 0.15
CA ALA A 27 16.31 -31.76 -0.06
C ALA A 27 15.75 -31.18 -1.37
N GLY A 28 15.75 -31.97 -2.46
CA GLY A 28 15.16 -31.59 -3.74
C GLY A 28 13.66 -31.32 -3.64
N VAL A 29 12.91 -32.17 -2.92
CA VAL A 29 11.48 -31.97 -2.66
C VAL A 29 11.26 -30.67 -1.88
N LEU A 30 12.03 -30.42 -0.82
CA LEU A 30 11.90 -29.20 -0.02
C LEU A 30 12.19 -27.93 -0.84
N VAL A 31 13.21 -27.96 -1.71
CA VAL A 31 13.52 -26.84 -2.61
C VAL A 31 12.38 -26.62 -3.61
N LEU A 32 11.80 -27.68 -4.17
CA LEU A 32 10.68 -27.57 -5.10
C LEU A 32 9.43 -27.00 -4.41
N MET A 33 9.14 -27.45 -3.18
CA MET A 33 8.02 -26.90 -2.38
C MET A 33 8.22 -25.42 -2.09
N LEU A 34 9.44 -25.00 -1.73
CA LEU A 34 9.76 -23.59 -1.52
C LEU A 34 9.60 -22.79 -2.82
N TYR A 35 10.09 -23.32 -3.94
CA TYR A 35 9.95 -22.68 -5.24
C TYR A 35 8.46 -22.48 -5.60
N GLN A 36 7.63 -23.51 -5.44
CA GLN A 36 6.19 -23.42 -5.70
C GLN A 36 5.52 -22.38 -4.79
N ASN A 37 5.89 -22.33 -3.51
CA ASN A 37 5.37 -21.34 -2.58
C ASN A 37 5.73 -19.91 -3.03
N VAL A 38 7.01 -19.66 -3.35
CA VAL A 38 7.47 -18.34 -3.81
C VAL A 38 6.82 -17.96 -5.14
N ALA A 39 6.70 -18.90 -6.08
CA ALA A 39 6.07 -18.67 -7.37
C ALA A 39 4.57 -18.33 -7.20
N ALA A 40 3.85 -19.08 -6.36
CA ALA A 40 2.45 -18.81 -6.06
C ALA A 40 2.28 -17.42 -5.42
N ARG A 41 3.09 -17.08 -4.42
CA ARG A 41 3.04 -15.75 -3.77
C ARG A 41 3.37 -14.60 -4.74
N LYS A 42 4.32 -14.80 -5.65
CA LYS A 42 4.60 -13.82 -6.71
C LYS A 42 3.42 -13.68 -7.68
N SER A 43 2.75 -14.78 -8.02
CA SER A 43 1.56 -14.75 -8.87
C SER A 43 0.35 -14.12 -8.19
N GLU A 44 0.15 -14.34 -6.89
CA GLU A 44 -0.90 -13.68 -6.12
C GLU A 44 -0.61 -12.17 -6.03
N ALA A 45 0.65 -11.79 -5.85
CA ALA A 45 1.06 -10.40 -5.74
C ALA A 45 0.83 -9.58 -7.02
N THR A 46 0.72 -10.20 -8.20
CA THR A 46 0.36 -9.46 -9.43
C THR A 46 -1.13 -9.12 -9.49
N GLN A 47 -1.97 -9.85 -8.75
CA GLN A 47 -3.39 -9.55 -8.61
C GLN A 47 -3.64 -8.69 -7.37
N HIS A 48 -3.35 -7.39 -7.49
CA HIS A 48 -3.50 -6.43 -6.40
C HIS A 48 -4.95 -6.25 -5.93
N VAL A 49 -5.94 -6.56 -6.78
CA VAL A 49 -7.37 -6.42 -6.50
C VAL A 49 -8.19 -7.30 -7.44
N PHE A 50 -9.34 -7.77 -6.96
CA PHE A 50 -10.35 -8.35 -7.84
C PHE A 50 -10.93 -7.22 -8.71
N ARG A 51 -10.48 -7.13 -9.96
CA ARG A 51 -10.94 -6.11 -10.90
C ARG A 51 -12.37 -6.44 -11.34
N VAL A 52 -13.34 -5.67 -10.84
CA VAL A 52 -14.76 -5.76 -11.20
C VAL A 52 -15.05 -4.96 -12.48
N VAL A 53 -14.40 -3.82 -12.65
CA VAL A 53 -14.57 -2.93 -13.80
C VAL A 53 -13.22 -2.57 -14.42
N GLU A 54 -13.16 -2.48 -15.74
CA GLU A 54 -11.98 -1.99 -16.44
C GLU A 54 -11.82 -0.48 -16.21
N VAL A 55 -10.66 -0.09 -15.68
CA VAL A 55 -10.29 1.30 -15.43
C VAL A 55 -9.09 1.59 -16.32
N GLY A 56 -9.19 2.62 -17.14
CA GLY A 56 -8.14 3.02 -18.09
C GLY A 56 -7.59 4.41 -17.81
N GLU A 57 -6.65 4.85 -18.65
CA GLU A 57 -5.96 6.14 -18.48
C GLU A 57 -6.88 7.37 -18.58
N LYS A 58 -8.07 7.21 -19.16
CA LYS A 58 -9.06 8.29 -19.33
C LYS A 58 -10.16 8.27 -18.25
N THR A 59 -10.10 7.35 -17.29
CA THR A 59 -11.12 7.23 -16.26
C THR A 59 -10.88 8.26 -15.15
N VAL A 60 -11.62 9.36 -15.18
CA VAL A 60 -11.51 10.43 -14.17
C VAL A 60 -12.51 10.26 -13.02
N ASP A 61 -13.68 9.68 -13.28
CA ASP A 61 -14.74 9.54 -12.27
C ASP A 61 -14.31 8.58 -11.14
N PRO A 62 -14.12 9.08 -9.89
CA PRO A 62 -13.65 8.28 -8.77
C PRO A 62 -14.65 7.18 -8.36
N ALA A 63 -15.95 7.31 -8.69
CA ALA A 63 -16.93 6.26 -8.39
C ALA A 63 -16.65 4.97 -9.18
N ILE A 64 -16.10 5.09 -10.40
CA ILE A 64 -15.70 3.92 -11.21
C ILE A 64 -14.50 3.22 -10.57
N TRP A 65 -13.52 4.00 -10.09
CA TRP A 65 -12.39 3.46 -9.32
C TRP A 65 -12.85 2.76 -8.04
N GLY A 66 -13.85 3.33 -7.34
CA GLY A 66 -14.39 2.77 -6.10
C GLY A 66 -15.02 1.39 -6.23
N LYS A 67 -15.44 0.98 -7.43
CA LYS A 67 -15.93 -0.40 -7.67
C LYS A 67 -14.83 -1.45 -7.50
N ASN A 68 -13.59 -1.11 -7.85
CA ASN A 68 -12.43 -1.97 -7.64
C ASN A 68 -11.81 -1.76 -6.26
N TYR A 69 -11.83 -0.52 -5.74
CA TYR A 69 -11.15 -0.10 -4.50
C TYR A 69 -12.13 0.46 -3.46
N PRO A 70 -13.07 -0.35 -2.92
CA PRO A 70 -14.15 0.18 -2.09
C PRO A 70 -13.67 0.80 -0.78
N ARG A 71 -12.63 0.25 -0.15
CA ARG A 71 -12.09 0.77 1.11
C ARG A 71 -11.40 2.13 0.93
N GLN A 72 -10.67 2.30 -0.17
CA GLN A 72 -10.00 3.55 -0.50
C GLN A 72 -11.02 4.62 -0.89
N TYR A 73 -12.03 4.25 -1.70
CA TYR A 73 -13.10 5.17 -2.08
C TYR A 73 -13.92 5.62 -0.88
N ASP A 74 -14.20 4.73 0.07
CA ASP A 74 -14.86 5.10 1.32
C ASP A 74 -14.02 6.10 2.14
N SER A 75 -12.71 5.86 2.26
CA SER A 75 -11.81 6.81 2.90
C SER A 75 -11.73 8.16 2.19
N TYR A 76 -11.78 8.16 0.86
CA TYR A 76 -11.79 9.39 0.06
C TYR A 76 -13.07 10.21 0.32
N LYS A 77 -14.24 9.56 0.38
CA LYS A 77 -15.51 10.24 0.68
C LYS A 77 -15.54 10.87 2.06
N ARG A 78 -14.85 10.29 3.05
CA ARG A 78 -14.75 10.84 4.42
C ARG A 78 -13.96 12.14 4.51
N THR A 79 -13.36 12.64 3.42
CA THR A 79 -12.76 13.99 3.40
C THR A 79 -13.78 15.12 3.48
N VAL A 80 -15.08 14.82 3.51
CA VAL A 80 -16.13 15.79 3.86
C VAL A 80 -16.25 16.02 5.37
N ASP A 81 -15.70 15.13 6.19
CA ASP A 81 -15.82 15.22 7.64
C ASP A 81 -14.98 16.40 8.17
N ILE A 82 -15.55 17.17 9.10
CA ILE A 82 -14.95 18.38 9.65
C ILE A 82 -14.56 18.12 11.10
N GLU A 83 -13.26 18.24 11.40
CA GLU A 83 -12.73 18.15 12.76
C GLU A 83 -11.81 19.33 13.06
N ARG A 84 -11.97 19.94 14.23
CA ARG A 84 -11.07 21.00 14.72
C ARG A 84 -10.05 20.42 15.67
N THR A 85 -8.79 20.81 15.49
CA THR A 85 -7.69 20.48 16.41
C THR A 85 -7.15 21.74 17.06
N LYS A 86 -6.18 21.59 17.98
CA LYS A 86 -5.58 22.72 18.68
C LYS A 86 -4.90 23.73 17.74
N HIS A 87 -4.34 23.26 16.62
CA HIS A 87 -3.47 24.07 15.75
C HIS A 87 -3.93 24.11 14.29
N GLY A 88 -5.12 23.61 13.98
CA GLY A 88 -5.65 23.55 12.62
C GLY A 88 -6.86 22.63 12.57
N GLY A 89 -7.04 21.93 11.46
CA GLY A 89 -8.06 20.89 11.33
C GLY A 89 -8.63 20.84 9.93
N SER A 90 -9.94 20.68 9.82
CA SER A 90 -10.67 20.72 8.55
C SER A 90 -11.85 21.69 8.59
N GLU A 91 -11.88 22.56 9.60
CA GLU A 91 -12.82 23.67 9.70
C GLU A 91 -12.20 24.90 9.00
N ALA A 92 -12.83 25.37 7.93
CA ALA A 92 -12.33 26.49 7.12
C ALA A 92 -12.54 27.86 7.80
N PHE A 93 -11.93 28.07 8.97
CA PHE A 93 -11.98 29.34 9.69
C PHE A 93 -11.02 30.37 9.09
N GLN A 94 -11.31 31.66 9.31
CA GLN A 94 -10.53 32.76 8.76
C GLN A 94 -9.27 33.04 9.60
N HIS A 95 -8.08 32.84 9.02
CA HIS A 95 -6.82 33.14 9.73
C HIS A 95 -6.65 34.63 9.98
N LEU A 96 -7.20 35.47 9.10
CA LEU A 96 -7.10 36.92 9.22
C LEU A 96 -7.86 37.47 10.43
N ASP A 97 -8.88 36.75 10.91
CA ASP A 97 -9.65 37.10 12.10
C ASP A 97 -9.00 36.53 13.36
N ALA A 98 -8.47 35.30 13.27
CA ALA A 98 -7.73 34.67 14.36
C ALA A 98 -6.40 35.39 14.68
N SER A 99 -5.72 35.92 13.66
CA SER A 99 -4.49 36.71 13.80
C SER A 99 -4.46 37.87 12.81
N PRO A 100 -4.86 39.08 13.25
CA PRO A 100 -4.91 40.27 12.39
C PRO A 100 -3.55 40.69 11.81
N ALA A 101 -2.44 40.18 12.33
CA ALA A 101 -1.10 40.42 11.79
C ALA A 101 -0.97 39.94 10.33
N TRP A 102 -1.69 38.89 9.94
CA TRP A 102 -1.67 38.37 8.58
C TRP A 102 -2.16 39.39 7.55
N LYS A 103 -3.17 40.21 7.88
CA LYS A 103 -3.64 41.30 7.01
C LYS A 103 -2.52 42.29 6.66
N ARG A 104 -1.62 42.55 7.61
CA ARG A 104 -0.47 43.44 7.42
C ARG A 104 0.65 42.78 6.64
N ILE A 105 0.95 41.51 6.93
CA ILE A 105 2.01 40.76 6.25
C ILE A 105 1.69 40.61 4.76
N PHE A 106 0.42 40.36 4.42
CA PHE A 106 -0.05 40.21 3.04
C PHE A 106 -0.54 41.52 2.41
N ALA A 107 -0.22 42.68 2.98
CA ALA A 107 -0.70 43.96 2.45
C ALA A 107 -0.32 44.12 0.96
N GLY A 108 -1.33 44.33 0.12
CA GLY A 108 -1.17 44.42 -1.34
C GLY A 108 -1.30 43.09 -2.11
N ASN A 109 -1.62 41.99 -1.42
CA ASN A 109 -1.86 40.68 -2.01
C ASN A 109 -3.30 40.21 -1.69
N PRO A 110 -4.03 39.53 -2.60
CA PRO A 110 -5.35 38.99 -2.29
C PRO A 110 -5.46 38.12 -1.03
N PHE A 111 -4.36 37.48 -0.59
CA PHE A 111 -4.30 36.79 0.70
C PHE A 111 -4.59 37.69 1.92
N SER A 112 -4.54 39.02 1.80
CA SER A 112 -4.99 39.93 2.86
C SER A 112 -6.52 40.08 2.95
N VAL A 113 -7.26 39.57 1.96
CA VAL A 113 -8.73 39.59 1.91
C VAL A 113 -9.32 38.30 2.44
N ASP A 114 -8.87 37.15 1.92
CA ASP A 114 -9.37 35.84 2.34
C ASP A 114 -8.22 34.83 2.45
N TYR A 115 -7.97 34.32 3.66
CA TYR A 115 -7.01 33.26 3.93
C TYR A 115 -7.58 32.31 4.99
N ARG A 116 -8.32 31.31 4.53
CA ARG A 116 -8.95 30.29 5.38
C ARG A 116 -8.06 29.06 5.57
N GLU A 117 -8.21 28.42 6.72
CA GLU A 117 -7.64 27.09 6.99
C GLU A 117 -8.10 26.09 5.92
N GLU A 118 -7.19 25.24 5.47
CA GLU A 118 -7.53 24.15 4.56
C GLU A 118 -8.54 23.15 5.14
N ARG A 119 -9.29 22.52 4.23
CA ARG A 119 -10.19 21.40 4.56
C ARG A 119 -10.05 20.28 3.54
N GLY A 120 -10.77 19.18 3.77
CA GLY A 120 -10.59 17.96 3.00
C GLY A 120 -10.84 18.12 1.49
N HIS A 121 -10.17 17.27 0.71
CA HIS A 121 -10.11 17.36 -0.75
C HIS A 121 -11.45 17.41 -1.48
N ALA A 122 -12.53 16.88 -0.88
CA ALA A 122 -13.88 16.99 -1.42
C ALA A 122 -14.33 18.44 -1.66
N TYR A 123 -13.79 19.41 -0.89
CA TYR A 123 -14.16 20.81 -0.97
C TYR A 123 -13.24 21.66 -1.86
N MET A 124 -12.16 21.09 -2.41
CA MET A 124 -11.13 21.86 -3.14
C MET A 124 -11.72 22.75 -4.26
N LEU A 125 -12.69 22.23 -5.02
CA LEU A 125 -13.30 22.99 -6.11
C LEU A 125 -14.28 24.07 -5.62
N SER A 126 -15.07 23.80 -4.57
CA SER A 126 -15.95 24.80 -3.98
C SER A 126 -15.13 25.92 -3.35
N ASP A 127 -14.06 25.58 -2.63
CA ASP A 127 -13.23 26.55 -1.91
C ASP A 127 -12.53 27.50 -2.88
N GLN A 128 -12.05 26.98 -4.01
CA GLN A 128 -11.44 27.79 -5.05
C GLN A 128 -12.44 28.73 -5.74
N ARG A 129 -13.74 28.39 -5.75
CA ARG A 129 -14.80 29.23 -6.34
C ARG A 129 -15.37 30.24 -5.35
N GLU A 130 -15.38 29.91 -4.08
CA GLU A 130 -15.97 30.70 -3.00
C GLU A 130 -14.95 31.61 -2.31
N THR A 131 -13.67 31.54 -2.68
CA THR A 131 -12.66 32.45 -2.13
C THR A 131 -12.81 33.86 -2.67
N GLU A 132 -12.54 34.85 -1.81
CA GLU A 132 -12.56 36.27 -2.16
C GLU A 132 -11.19 36.77 -2.65
N ARG A 133 -10.27 35.84 -2.93
CA ARG A 133 -8.93 36.11 -3.47
C ARG A 133 -8.93 36.32 -4.98
#